data_AF-A0A938M0H6-F1
#
_entry.id   AF-A0A938M0H6-F1
#
_cell.length_a   1.000
_cell.length_b   1.000
_cell.length_c   1.000
_cell.angle_alpha   90.00
_cell.angle_beta   90.00
_cell.angle_gamma   90.00
#
_symmetry.space_group_name_H-M   'P 1'
#
loop_
_entity.id
_entity.type
_entity.pdbx_description
1 polymer ?
#
loop_
_entity_poly.entity_id
_entity_poly.type
_entity_poly.pdbx_seq_one_letter_code
_entity_poly.pdbx_strand_id
1 'polypeptide(L)'
;MQAMTLILTYISSLGIIHASDGNLTAADGSCAGEAAKVFPIRFLKAGLTIAGSYGVGGHSMRQWIDSFVRGQEQAGCRSLNAFSSALAGTLETQMTQPQKAEGSMVQVAGYVQDSVGWHPEFWFIRNVYRMDPKTGEYSDIRDTFQISEDFWARDWTQKNLAPFFQQGGHQVYINGFTSGRISYIILESDMASFFEHVWSNRAWKFRRPASLQEIALIVDLYIRTIGVLFSMSDYSAPFIGGTPQVYAIPRPQP
;
A
#
# COMPACT_ATOMS: atom_id res chain seq x y z
N MET A 1 -9.22 17.46 -9.57
CA MET A 1 -8.03 16.85 -8.94
C MET A 1 -8.54 15.75 -8.05
N GLN A 2 -8.10 14.50 -8.24
CA GLN A 2 -8.61 13.38 -7.43
C GLN A 2 -7.83 13.32 -6.12
N ALA A 3 -8.52 13.51 -5.00
CA ALA A 3 -7.95 13.30 -3.68
C ALA A 3 -7.71 11.78 -3.50
N MET A 4 -6.45 11.36 -3.39
CA MET A 4 -6.10 9.97 -3.15
C MET A 4 -5.15 9.87 -1.96
N THR A 5 -5.52 9.07 -0.96
CA THR A 5 -4.62 8.68 0.14
C THR A 5 -3.32 8.08 -0.36
N LEU A 6 -2.21 8.33 0.36
CA LEU A 6 -0.96 7.59 0.25
C LEU A 6 -1.10 6.19 0.86
N ILE A 7 -0.98 5.16 0.03
CA ILE A 7 -0.86 3.76 0.44
C ILE A 7 0.47 3.18 -0.03
N LEU A 8 1.00 2.23 0.74
CA LEU A 8 2.17 1.48 0.33
C LEU A 8 2.20 0.05 0.86
N THR A 9 2.91 -0.78 0.10
CA THR A 9 3.34 -2.12 0.50
C THR A 9 4.86 -2.19 0.40
N TYR A 10 5.51 -2.54 1.50
CA TYR A 10 6.95 -2.68 1.61
C TYR A 10 7.29 -4.16 1.86
N ILE A 11 8.09 -4.76 0.99
CA ILE A 11 8.47 -6.17 1.05
C ILE A 11 9.99 -6.28 1.24
N SER A 12 10.42 -6.97 2.29
CA SER A 12 11.84 -7.18 2.64
C SER A 12 12.12 -8.59 3.11
N SER A 13 13.38 -8.87 3.44
CA SER A 13 13.79 -10.13 4.06
C SER A 13 13.19 -10.36 5.46
N LEU A 14 12.79 -9.30 6.17
CA LEU A 14 12.21 -9.37 7.52
C LEU A 14 10.68 -9.56 7.52
N GLY A 15 9.99 -9.22 6.44
CA GLY A 15 8.54 -9.21 6.42
C GLY A 15 7.93 -8.34 5.33
N ILE A 16 6.60 -8.26 5.38
CA ILE A 16 5.77 -7.35 4.57
C ILE A 16 5.18 -6.28 5.50
N ILE A 17 5.16 -5.02 5.07
CA ILE A 17 4.46 -3.93 5.75
C ILE A 17 3.45 -3.34 4.79
N HIS A 18 2.20 -3.28 5.22
CA HIS A 18 1.15 -2.47 4.63
C HIS A 18 1.05 -1.17 5.42
N ALA A 19 1.03 -0.03 4.75
CA ALA A 19 0.87 1.24 5.43
C ALA A 19 0.06 2.27 4.63
N SER A 20 -0.56 3.21 5.34
CA SER A 20 -1.25 4.34 4.73
C SER A 20 -1.24 5.56 5.64
N ASP A 21 -1.57 6.72 5.08
CA ASP A 21 -2.04 7.86 5.88
C ASP A 21 -3.48 7.63 6.38
N GLY A 22 -3.92 8.40 7.38
CA GLY A 22 -5.22 8.27 8.02
C GLY A 22 -6.33 9.16 7.44
N ASN A 23 -5.98 10.22 6.71
CA ASN A 23 -6.90 11.31 6.36
C ASN A 23 -7.92 10.94 5.27
N LEU A 24 -9.16 11.37 5.42
CA LEU A 24 -10.18 11.35 4.37
C LEU A 24 -10.44 12.77 3.86
N THR A 25 -10.66 12.87 2.55
CA THR A 25 -11.04 14.12 1.91
C THR A 25 -12.36 13.90 1.19
N ALA A 26 -13.31 14.82 1.36
CA ALA A 26 -14.58 14.81 0.66
C ALA A 26 -14.41 15.24 -0.81
N ALA A 27 -15.43 14.98 -1.63
CA ALA A 27 -15.41 15.30 -3.06
C ALA A 27 -15.24 16.80 -3.35
N ASP A 28 -15.67 17.67 -2.42
CA ASP A 28 -15.48 19.12 -2.49
C ASP A 28 -14.07 19.58 -2.06
N GLY A 29 -13.19 18.63 -1.72
CA GLY A 29 -11.83 18.92 -1.30
C GLY A 29 -11.70 19.35 0.16
N SER A 30 -12.76 19.20 0.98
CA SER A 30 -12.73 19.46 2.43
C SER A 30 -12.30 18.25 3.25
N CYS A 31 -11.86 18.46 4.50
CA CYS A 31 -11.50 17.37 5.41
C CYS A 31 -12.76 16.56 5.80
N ALA A 32 -12.70 15.24 5.61
CA ALA A 32 -13.78 14.29 5.93
C ALA A 32 -13.45 13.38 7.13
N GLY A 33 -12.41 13.70 7.89
CA GLY A 33 -11.99 12.98 9.09
C GLY A 33 -10.90 11.94 8.82
N GLU A 34 -10.85 10.88 9.63
CA GLU A 34 -9.89 9.79 9.50
C GLU A 34 -10.60 8.44 9.41
N ALA A 35 -10.04 7.51 8.63
CA ALA A 35 -10.59 6.15 8.54
C ALA A 35 -9.55 5.10 8.16
N ALA A 36 -9.85 3.84 8.49
CA ALA A 36 -8.98 2.71 8.24
C ALA A 36 -8.81 2.45 6.73
N LYS A 37 -7.57 2.33 6.27
CA LYS A 37 -7.23 2.00 4.87
C LYS A 37 -6.24 0.86 4.77
N VAL A 38 -5.79 0.34 5.92
CA VAL A 38 -4.97 -0.86 6.06
C VAL A 38 -5.80 -1.93 6.76
N PHE A 39 -5.93 -3.11 6.14
CA PHE A 39 -6.79 -4.19 6.63
C PHE A 39 -6.05 -5.52 6.68
N PRO A 40 -6.08 -6.25 7.80
CA PRO A 40 -5.46 -7.57 7.90
C PRO A 40 -6.34 -8.67 7.28
N ILE A 41 -5.71 -9.61 6.58
CA ILE A 41 -6.34 -10.84 6.05
C ILE A 41 -5.68 -12.03 6.74
N ARG A 42 -6.01 -12.21 8.02
CA ARG A 42 -5.28 -13.11 8.93
C ARG A 42 -5.26 -14.57 8.45
N PHE A 43 -6.38 -15.06 7.91
CA PHE A 43 -6.50 -16.44 7.41
C PHE A 43 -5.62 -16.75 6.19
N LEU A 44 -5.10 -15.73 5.50
CA LEU A 44 -4.15 -15.86 4.39
C LEU A 44 -2.74 -15.35 4.72
N LYS A 45 -2.43 -15.04 5.99
CA LYS A 45 -1.14 -14.42 6.38
C LYS A 45 -0.82 -13.20 5.50
N ALA A 46 -1.83 -12.36 5.28
CA ALA A 46 -1.79 -11.26 4.34
C ALA A 46 -2.42 -9.99 4.91
N GLY A 47 -2.30 -8.91 4.16
CA GLY A 47 -2.97 -7.64 4.41
C GLY A 47 -3.30 -6.97 3.09
N LEU A 48 -4.08 -5.90 3.18
CA LEU A 48 -4.36 -5.04 2.04
C LEU A 48 -4.35 -3.55 2.43
N THR A 49 -4.07 -2.70 1.44
CA THR A 49 -4.24 -1.24 1.54
C THR A 49 -5.09 -0.69 0.39
N ILE A 50 -5.80 0.42 0.63
CA ILE A 50 -6.75 0.99 -0.33
C ILE A 50 -6.57 2.51 -0.50
N ALA A 51 -6.54 2.96 -1.76
CA ALA A 51 -6.57 4.35 -2.17
C ALA A 51 -7.64 4.60 -3.23
N GLY A 52 -8.20 5.82 -3.25
CA GLY A 52 -9.29 6.21 -4.13
C GLY A 52 -10.62 6.30 -3.39
N SER A 53 -11.71 5.90 -4.03
CA SER A 53 -13.05 6.00 -3.44
C SER A 53 -13.18 5.26 -2.11
N TYR A 54 -13.70 5.94 -1.09
CA TYR A 54 -13.90 5.38 0.26
C TYR A 54 -15.33 4.86 0.48
N GLY A 55 -15.99 4.37 -0.58
CA GLY A 55 -17.31 3.75 -0.48
C GLY A 55 -17.58 2.70 -1.55
N VAL A 56 -18.43 1.72 -1.21
CA VAL A 56 -18.88 0.66 -2.12
C VAL A 56 -20.37 0.40 -1.85
N GLY A 57 -21.24 0.57 -2.86
CA GLY A 57 -22.65 0.19 -2.77
C GLY A 57 -23.42 0.79 -1.58
N GLY A 58 -23.14 2.05 -1.20
CA GLY A 58 -23.76 2.71 -0.05
C GLY A 58 -23.10 2.42 1.31
N HIS A 59 -22.11 1.55 1.37
CA HIS A 59 -21.34 1.26 2.58
C HIS A 59 -20.02 2.04 2.59
N SER A 60 -19.53 2.38 3.78
CA SER A 60 -18.15 2.83 3.95
C SER A 60 -17.17 1.71 3.56
N MET A 61 -16.02 2.05 3.00
CA MET A 61 -15.00 1.07 2.60
C MET A 61 -14.59 0.14 3.77
N ARG A 62 -14.45 0.67 4.99
CA ARG A 62 -14.15 -0.12 6.19
C ARG A 62 -15.18 -1.23 6.43
N GLN A 63 -16.46 -0.85 6.51
CA GLN A 63 -17.54 -1.82 6.78
C GLN A 63 -17.61 -2.88 5.69
N TRP A 64 -17.45 -2.44 4.44
CA TRP A 64 -17.50 -3.30 3.27
C TRP A 64 -16.34 -4.31 3.26
N ILE A 65 -15.09 -3.87 3.45
CA ILE A 65 -13.91 -4.75 3.51
C ILE A 65 -14.00 -5.73 4.68
N ASP A 66 -14.40 -5.26 5.87
CA ASP A 66 -14.56 -6.14 7.03
C ASP A 66 -15.58 -7.25 6.74
N SER A 67 -16.66 -6.93 6.04
CA SER A 67 -17.66 -7.91 5.60
C SER A 67 -17.13 -8.85 4.52
N PHE A 68 -16.44 -8.30 3.51
CA PHE A 68 -15.86 -9.07 2.41
C PHE A 68 -14.82 -10.08 2.92
N VAL A 69 -13.88 -9.65 3.76
CA VAL A 69 -12.83 -10.50 4.34
C VAL A 69 -13.44 -11.66 5.14
N ARG A 70 -14.42 -11.38 6.01
CA ARG A 70 -15.14 -12.43 6.74
C ARG A 70 -15.88 -13.39 5.81
N GLY A 71 -16.53 -12.87 4.77
CA GLY A 71 -17.22 -13.69 3.78
C GLY A 71 -16.27 -14.64 3.04
N GLN A 72 -15.07 -14.17 2.65
CA GLN A 72 -14.06 -15.00 2.00
C GLN A 72 -13.49 -16.09 2.93
N GLU A 73 -13.31 -15.76 4.22
CA GLU A 73 -12.90 -16.74 5.24
C GLU A 73 -13.95 -17.86 5.39
N GLN A 74 -15.23 -17.49 5.51
CA GLN A 74 -16.34 -18.44 5.64
C GLN A 74 -16.54 -19.28 4.37
N ALA A 75 -16.29 -18.71 3.19
CA ALA A 75 -16.30 -19.43 1.91
C ALA A 75 -15.09 -20.37 1.74
N GLY A 76 -14.15 -20.37 2.69
CA GLY A 76 -12.99 -21.25 2.67
C GLY A 76 -11.93 -20.86 1.65
N CYS A 77 -11.81 -19.57 1.29
CA CYS A 77 -10.77 -19.07 0.39
C CYS A 77 -9.37 -19.42 0.93
N ARG A 78 -8.50 -19.99 0.07
CA ARG A 78 -7.17 -20.52 0.47
C ARG A 78 -5.98 -19.84 -0.17
N SER A 79 -6.17 -18.93 -1.13
CA SER A 79 -5.08 -18.33 -1.90
C SER A 79 -5.28 -16.85 -2.12
N LEU A 80 -4.19 -16.09 -2.22
CA LEU A 80 -4.23 -14.65 -2.51
C LEU A 80 -4.72 -14.36 -3.92
N ASN A 81 -4.44 -15.22 -4.90
CA ASN A 81 -5.02 -15.12 -6.24
C ASN A 81 -6.56 -15.17 -6.20
N ALA A 82 -7.14 -16.20 -5.58
CA ALA A 82 -8.60 -16.34 -5.49
C ALA A 82 -9.23 -15.18 -4.70
N PHE A 83 -8.61 -14.77 -3.60
CA PHE A 83 -9.05 -13.62 -2.81
C PHE A 83 -9.05 -12.33 -3.65
N SER A 84 -7.95 -12.03 -4.33
CA SER A 84 -7.78 -10.82 -5.13
C SER A 84 -8.72 -10.81 -6.35
N SER A 85 -8.93 -11.96 -6.99
CA SER A 85 -9.88 -12.12 -8.10
C SER A 85 -11.32 -11.87 -7.64
N ALA A 86 -11.71 -12.44 -6.50
CA ALA A 86 -13.02 -12.22 -5.90
C ALA A 86 -13.21 -10.75 -5.50
N LEU A 87 -12.17 -10.12 -4.97
CA LEU A 87 -12.20 -8.70 -4.58
C LEU A 87 -12.42 -7.81 -5.80
N ALA A 88 -11.66 -8.02 -6.88
CA ALA A 88 -11.83 -7.28 -8.14
C ALA A 88 -13.26 -7.43 -8.71
N GLY A 89 -13.78 -8.67 -8.79
CA GLY A 89 -15.13 -8.92 -9.29
C GLY A 89 -16.23 -8.31 -8.41
N THR A 90 -16.03 -8.30 -7.10
CA THR A 90 -17.00 -7.70 -6.16
C THR A 90 -16.97 -6.17 -6.24
N LEU A 91 -15.79 -5.54 -6.36
CA LEU A 91 -15.67 -4.10 -6.59
C LEU A 91 -16.32 -3.71 -7.93
N GLU A 92 -16.07 -4.46 -8.99
CA GLU A 92 -16.64 -4.21 -10.31
C GLU A 92 -18.19 -4.28 -10.30
N THR A 93 -18.77 -5.18 -9.52
CA THR A 93 -20.23 -5.35 -9.46
C THR A 93 -20.91 -4.41 -8.47
N GLN A 94 -20.27 -4.04 -7.36
CA GLN A 94 -20.92 -3.32 -6.25
C GLN A 94 -20.59 -1.82 -6.19
N MET A 95 -19.48 -1.38 -6.80
CA MET A 95 -19.20 0.05 -6.91
C MET A 95 -20.11 0.72 -7.92
N THR A 96 -20.66 1.88 -7.56
CA THR A 96 -21.45 2.71 -8.48
C THR A 96 -20.54 3.39 -9.50
N GLN A 97 -21.11 3.84 -10.63
CA GLN A 97 -20.34 4.56 -11.66
C GLN A 97 -19.62 5.81 -11.11
N PRO A 98 -20.24 6.67 -10.26
CA PRO A 98 -19.53 7.77 -9.61
C PRO A 98 -18.33 7.31 -8.77
N GLN A 99 -18.47 6.24 -7.98
CA GLN A 99 -17.37 5.70 -7.16
C GLN A 99 -16.22 5.18 -8.03
N LYS A 100 -16.53 4.51 -9.15
CA LYS A 100 -15.50 4.04 -10.09
C LYS A 100 -14.78 5.21 -10.77
N ALA A 101 -15.50 6.28 -11.11
CA ALA A 101 -14.93 7.46 -11.75
C ALA A 101 -13.86 8.19 -10.90
N GLU A 102 -13.86 7.99 -9.57
CA GLU A 102 -12.84 8.53 -8.66
C GLU A 102 -11.49 7.80 -8.76
N GLY A 103 -11.46 6.63 -9.40
CA GLY A 103 -10.31 5.73 -9.37
C GLY A 103 -10.24 4.98 -8.05
N SER A 104 -9.75 3.75 -8.12
CA SER A 104 -9.59 2.86 -6.97
C SER A 104 -8.40 1.94 -7.21
N MET A 105 -7.61 1.78 -6.17
CA MET A 105 -6.37 1.04 -6.15
C MET A 105 -6.29 0.27 -4.83
N VAL A 106 -6.13 -1.04 -4.91
CA VAL A 106 -5.98 -1.93 -3.77
C VAL A 106 -4.71 -2.74 -3.94
N GLN A 107 -3.82 -2.67 -2.96
CA GLN A 107 -2.65 -3.53 -2.88
C GLN A 107 -2.95 -4.66 -1.90
N VAL A 108 -2.75 -5.91 -2.31
CA VAL A 108 -2.88 -7.09 -1.46
C VAL A 108 -1.54 -7.81 -1.44
N ALA A 109 -0.98 -8.05 -0.27
CA ALA A 109 0.26 -8.80 -0.15
C ALA A 109 0.31 -9.65 1.10
N GLY A 110 0.95 -10.81 0.97
CA GLY A 110 1.06 -11.80 2.03
C GLY A 110 2.01 -12.91 1.65
N TYR A 111 2.10 -13.92 2.50
CA TYR A 111 2.95 -15.08 2.28
C TYR A 111 2.14 -16.29 1.83
N VAL A 112 2.61 -16.94 0.77
CA VAL A 112 2.12 -18.23 0.28
C VAL A 112 3.18 -19.30 0.49
N GLN A 113 2.75 -20.55 0.63
CA GLN A 113 3.63 -21.70 0.80
C GLN A 113 3.50 -22.61 -0.41
N ASP A 114 4.63 -22.91 -1.04
CA ASP A 114 4.74 -23.89 -2.11
C ASP A 114 5.77 -24.99 -1.76
N SER A 115 6.21 -25.76 -2.76
CA SER A 115 7.21 -26.82 -2.57
C SER A 115 8.62 -26.30 -2.22
N VAL A 116 8.92 -25.02 -2.48
CA VAL A 116 10.22 -24.38 -2.25
C VAL A 116 10.23 -23.63 -0.91
N GLY A 117 9.07 -23.27 -0.38
CA GLY A 117 8.88 -22.76 0.96
C GLY A 117 7.91 -21.58 1.01
N TRP A 118 8.11 -20.69 1.99
CA TRP A 118 7.32 -19.46 2.11
C TRP A 118 7.89 -18.36 1.24
N HIS A 119 7.05 -17.77 0.38
CA HIS A 119 7.42 -16.66 -0.49
C HIS A 119 6.31 -15.59 -0.50
N PRO A 120 6.66 -14.29 -0.65
CA PRO A 120 5.68 -13.21 -0.66
C PRO A 120 4.98 -13.14 -2.02
N GLU A 121 3.71 -12.81 -2.08
CA GLU A 121 3.02 -12.39 -3.31
C GLU A 121 2.53 -10.95 -3.16
N PHE A 122 2.43 -10.23 -4.28
CA PHE A 122 1.82 -8.90 -4.34
C PHE A 122 0.84 -8.82 -5.51
N TRP A 123 -0.42 -8.58 -5.18
CA TRP A 123 -1.51 -8.41 -6.11
C TRP A 123 -1.97 -6.95 -6.12
N PHE A 124 -2.06 -6.36 -7.31
CA PHE A 124 -2.53 -5.00 -7.50
C PHE A 124 -3.86 -5.00 -8.27
N ILE A 125 -4.92 -4.55 -7.59
CA ILE A 125 -6.27 -4.43 -8.14
C ILE A 125 -6.55 -2.96 -8.37
N ARG A 126 -6.93 -2.57 -9.59
CA ARG A 126 -7.16 -1.16 -9.92
C ARG A 126 -8.11 -0.98 -11.08
N ASN A 127 -8.82 0.15 -11.10
CA ASN A 127 -9.50 0.62 -12.31
C ASN A 127 -8.79 1.85 -12.94
N VAL A 128 -7.55 2.10 -12.53
CA VAL A 128 -6.66 3.14 -13.06
C VAL A 128 -5.59 2.47 -13.93
N TYR A 129 -5.61 2.71 -15.23
CA TYR A 129 -4.82 1.92 -16.19
C TYR A 129 -3.53 2.59 -16.66
N ARG A 130 -3.39 3.91 -16.45
CA ARG A 130 -2.23 4.66 -16.92
C ARG A 130 -1.73 5.66 -15.90
N MET A 131 -0.46 6.00 -16.05
CA MET A 131 0.20 7.09 -15.37
C MET A 131 0.89 7.94 -16.43
N ASP A 132 0.71 9.25 -16.37
CA ASP A 132 1.43 10.18 -17.23
C ASP A 132 2.93 10.11 -16.88
N PRO A 133 3.83 9.81 -17.83
CA PRO A 133 5.25 9.61 -17.55
C PRO A 133 6.00 10.92 -17.23
N LYS A 134 5.43 12.08 -17.53
CA LYS A 134 6.03 13.40 -17.26
C LYS A 134 5.58 13.96 -15.92
N THR A 135 4.29 13.84 -15.60
CA THR A 135 3.72 14.45 -14.39
C THR A 135 3.55 13.44 -13.25
N GLY A 136 3.48 12.14 -13.57
CA GLY A 136 3.13 11.09 -12.62
C GLY A 136 1.63 11.02 -12.31
N GLU A 137 0.80 11.85 -12.92
CA GLU A 137 -0.65 11.85 -12.68
C GLU A 137 -1.31 10.57 -13.20
N TYR A 138 -2.31 10.08 -12.48
CA TYR A 138 -3.12 8.95 -12.94
C TYR A 138 -4.05 9.35 -14.08
N SER A 139 -4.25 8.44 -15.03
CA SER A 139 -5.17 8.61 -16.16
C SER A 139 -5.77 7.26 -16.58
N ASP A 140 -6.71 7.30 -17.54
CA ASP A 140 -7.38 6.10 -18.06
C ASP A 140 -8.12 5.33 -16.96
N ILE A 141 -9.08 6.02 -16.32
CA ILE A 141 -9.96 5.45 -15.30
C ILE A 141 -11.15 4.80 -15.99
N ARG A 142 -11.39 3.52 -15.69
CA ARG A 142 -12.41 2.71 -16.35
C ARG A 142 -13.44 2.20 -15.35
N ASP A 143 -14.54 1.66 -15.88
CA ASP A 143 -15.58 1.01 -15.09
C ASP A 143 -15.29 -0.48 -14.79
N THR A 144 -14.17 -0.98 -15.28
CA THR A 144 -13.67 -2.34 -15.08
C THR A 144 -12.40 -2.34 -14.22
N PHE A 145 -12.18 -3.43 -13.50
CA PHE A 145 -11.00 -3.62 -12.65
C PHE A 145 -9.99 -4.56 -13.32
N GLN A 146 -8.73 -4.12 -13.35
CA GLN A 146 -7.58 -4.96 -13.65
C GLN A 146 -7.01 -5.55 -12.37
N ILE A 147 -6.55 -6.80 -12.48
CA ILE A 147 -5.77 -7.50 -11.46
C ILE A 147 -4.43 -7.91 -12.06
N SER A 148 -3.34 -7.72 -11.32
CA SER A 148 -2.01 -8.23 -11.69
C SER A 148 -1.23 -8.69 -10.46
N GLU A 149 -0.45 -9.75 -10.60
CA GLU A 149 0.58 -10.13 -9.62
C GLU A 149 1.89 -9.47 -10.08
N ASP A 150 2.35 -8.43 -9.38
CA ASP A 150 3.49 -7.65 -9.88
C ASP A 150 4.83 -8.12 -9.29
N PHE A 151 4.84 -8.77 -8.12
CA PHE A 151 6.11 -9.13 -7.47
C PHE A 151 6.83 -10.25 -8.23
N TRP A 152 6.19 -11.38 -8.51
CA TRP A 152 6.80 -12.47 -9.28
C TRP A 152 6.79 -12.20 -10.77
N ALA A 153 5.64 -11.78 -11.32
CA ALA A 153 5.49 -11.70 -12.77
C ALA A 153 6.31 -10.55 -13.38
N ARG A 154 6.47 -9.43 -12.67
CA ARG A 154 7.22 -8.26 -13.16
C ARG A 154 8.57 -8.13 -12.47
N ASP A 155 8.58 -8.03 -11.14
CA ASP A 155 9.77 -7.52 -10.45
C ASP A 155 10.83 -8.61 -10.19
N TRP A 156 10.43 -9.81 -9.75
CA TRP A 156 11.35 -10.91 -9.43
C TRP A 156 12.17 -11.36 -10.64
N THR A 157 11.48 -11.55 -11.77
CA THR A 157 12.09 -12.02 -13.02
C THR A 157 12.95 -10.95 -13.68
N GLN A 158 12.52 -9.68 -13.67
CA GLN A 158 13.20 -8.61 -14.40
C GLN A 158 14.33 -7.94 -13.60
N LYS A 159 14.27 -7.96 -12.26
CA LYS A 159 15.18 -7.16 -11.41
C LYS A 159 16.17 -7.98 -10.60
N ASN A 160 16.20 -9.31 -10.75
CA ASN A 160 17.07 -10.21 -9.98
C ASN A 160 16.99 -9.93 -8.46
N LEU A 161 15.76 -9.96 -7.92
CA LEU A 161 15.51 -9.52 -6.54
C LEU A 161 16.13 -10.42 -5.46
N ALA A 162 16.49 -11.67 -5.77
CA ALA A 162 17.03 -12.60 -4.79
C ALA A 162 18.35 -12.09 -4.13
N PRO A 163 19.42 -11.77 -4.89
CA PRO A 163 20.62 -11.15 -4.31
C PRO A 163 20.36 -9.81 -3.63
N PHE A 164 19.45 -9.00 -4.18
CA PHE A 164 19.10 -7.69 -3.61
C PHE A 164 18.50 -7.83 -2.21
N PHE A 165 17.59 -8.78 -2.00
CA PHE A 165 16.99 -9.06 -0.70
C PHE A 165 17.99 -9.70 0.28
N GLN A 166 18.92 -10.52 -0.22
CA GLN A 166 20.00 -11.10 0.61
C GLN A 166 20.95 -10.02 1.16
N GLN A 167 21.10 -8.90 0.45
CA GLN A 167 21.90 -7.75 0.90
C GLN A 167 21.11 -6.77 1.80
N GLY A 168 19.88 -7.13 2.18
CA GLY A 168 19.00 -6.28 2.99
C GLY A 168 18.19 -5.27 2.18
N GLY A 169 18.13 -5.42 0.85
CA GLY A 169 17.27 -4.64 -0.03
C GLY A 169 15.78 -4.94 0.19
N HIS A 170 14.95 -4.07 -0.36
CA HIS A 170 13.50 -4.10 -0.22
C HIS A 170 12.79 -3.59 -1.47
N GLN A 171 11.59 -4.08 -1.74
CA GLN A 171 10.72 -3.60 -2.81
C GLN A 171 9.54 -2.82 -2.20
N VAL A 172 9.30 -1.61 -2.68
CA VAL A 172 8.15 -0.79 -2.28
C VAL A 172 7.19 -0.62 -3.45
N TYR A 173 5.90 -0.72 -3.16
CA TYR A 173 4.80 -0.36 -4.06
C TYR A 173 4.07 0.81 -3.43
N ILE A 174 3.98 1.95 -4.12
CA ILE A 174 3.43 3.19 -3.55
C ILE A 174 2.38 3.74 -4.51
N ASN A 175 1.18 4.01 -4.00
CA ASN A 175 0.10 4.65 -4.73
C ASN A 175 -0.55 5.74 -3.87
N GLY A 176 -1.32 6.63 -4.48
CA GLY A 176 -1.89 7.80 -3.81
C GLY A 176 -1.64 9.11 -4.54
N PHE A 177 -2.02 10.22 -3.91
CA PHE A 177 -1.94 11.56 -4.51
C PHE A 177 -0.56 11.83 -5.10
N THR A 178 -0.51 12.35 -6.33
CA THR A 178 0.71 12.40 -7.15
C THR A 178 1.86 13.08 -6.45
N SER A 179 1.65 14.29 -5.91
CA SER A 179 2.70 15.00 -5.17
C SER A 179 3.14 14.24 -3.93
N GLY A 180 2.21 13.63 -3.18
CA GLY A 180 2.55 12.81 -2.02
C GLY A 180 3.38 11.57 -2.35
N ARG A 181 3.01 10.82 -3.39
CA ARG A 181 3.76 9.64 -3.85
C ARG A 181 5.16 10.03 -4.31
N ILE A 182 5.29 11.09 -5.11
CA ILE A 182 6.58 11.57 -5.61
C ILE A 182 7.45 12.07 -4.45
N SER A 183 6.88 12.87 -3.54
CA SER A 183 7.58 13.35 -2.34
C SER A 183 8.02 12.21 -1.43
N TYR A 184 7.23 11.15 -1.28
CA TYR A 184 7.64 9.96 -0.52
C TYR A 184 8.89 9.32 -1.13
N ILE A 185 8.91 9.12 -2.46
CA ILE A 185 10.06 8.49 -3.15
C ILE A 185 11.33 9.35 -2.99
N ILE A 186 11.20 10.67 -3.14
CA ILE A 186 12.31 11.61 -2.93
C ILE A 186 12.80 11.53 -1.48
N LEU A 187 11.87 11.61 -0.52
CA LEU A 187 12.19 11.54 0.91
C LEU A 187 12.88 10.23 1.27
N GLU A 188 12.39 9.09 0.79
CA GLU A 188 13.01 7.78 1.04
C GLU A 188 14.46 7.74 0.54
N SER A 189 14.72 8.25 -0.67
CA SER A 189 16.06 8.33 -1.26
C SER A 189 17.01 9.21 -0.43
N ASP A 190 16.56 10.40 -0.05
CA ASP A 190 17.38 11.34 0.73
C ASP A 190 17.65 10.80 2.14
N MET A 191 16.62 10.24 2.78
CA MET A 191 16.73 9.65 4.11
C MET A 191 17.58 8.39 4.12
N ALA A 192 17.60 7.59 3.05
CA ALA A 192 18.50 6.45 2.95
C ALA A 192 19.98 6.88 3.02
N SER A 193 20.35 7.96 2.34
CA SER A 193 21.71 8.51 2.38
C SER A 193 22.05 9.06 3.77
N PHE A 194 21.12 9.79 4.38
CA PHE A 194 21.27 10.29 5.75
C PHE A 194 21.46 9.15 6.75
N PHE A 195 20.58 8.15 6.73
CA PHE A 195 20.65 7.03 7.65
C PHE A 195 21.91 6.21 7.47
N GLU A 196 22.38 6.01 6.23
CA GLU A 196 23.65 5.32 6.00
C GLU A 196 24.83 6.07 6.62
N HIS A 197 24.85 7.40 6.54
CA HIS A 197 25.87 8.19 7.23
C HIS A 197 25.80 8.03 8.75
N VAL A 198 24.59 8.06 9.33
CA VAL A 198 24.38 7.87 10.78
C VAL A 198 24.79 6.47 11.23
N TRP A 199 24.41 5.43 10.49
CA TRP A 199 24.65 4.03 10.87
C TRP A 199 26.08 3.56 10.61
N SER A 200 26.80 4.18 9.67
CA SER A 200 28.20 3.85 9.40
C SER A 200 29.16 4.52 10.39
N ASN A 201 28.70 5.50 11.16
CA ASN A 201 29.52 6.16 12.18
C ASN A 201 29.73 5.27 13.42
N ARG A 202 30.90 4.62 13.49
CA ARG A 202 31.27 3.70 14.58
C ARG A 202 31.42 4.37 15.96
N ALA A 203 31.58 5.69 16.03
CA ALA A 203 31.64 6.41 17.30
C ALA A 203 30.24 6.57 17.92
N TRP A 204 29.19 6.49 17.10
CA TRP A 204 27.80 6.57 17.54
C TRP A 204 27.25 5.16 17.76
N LYS A 205 26.26 5.03 18.66
CA LYS A 205 25.64 3.74 19.00
C LYS A 205 24.37 3.45 18.18
N PHE A 206 24.20 4.13 17.04
CA PHE A 206 23.08 3.89 16.11
C PHE A 206 23.38 2.67 15.22
N ARG A 207 22.32 2.00 14.77
CA ARG A 207 22.41 0.85 13.85
C ARG A 207 21.23 0.83 12.88
N ARG A 208 21.40 0.09 11.78
CA ARG A 208 20.32 -0.30 10.87
C ARG A 208 19.19 -1.03 11.62
N PRO A 209 17.95 -0.99 11.10
CA PRO A 209 16.86 -1.83 11.59
C PRO A 209 17.25 -3.31 11.58
N ALA A 210 16.95 -4.00 12.67
CA ALA A 210 17.20 -5.43 12.86
C ALA A 210 15.90 -6.23 13.00
N SER A 211 14.75 -5.56 13.01
CA SER A 211 13.43 -6.19 13.08
C SER A 211 12.43 -5.51 12.15
N LEU A 212 11.37 -6.25 11.81
CA LEU A 212 10.27 -5.71 11.02
C LEU A 212 9.58 -4.52 11.71
N GLN A 213 9.48 -4.55 13.04
CA GLN A 213 8.92 -3.47 13.84
C GLN A 213 9.75 -2.20 13.73
N GLU A 214 11.08 -2.30 13.68
CA GLU A 214 11.96 -1.15 13.49
C GLU A 214 11.85 -0.57 12.06
N ILE A 215 11.69 -1.42 11.04
CA ILE A 215 11.38 -0.94 9.68
C ILE A 215 10.03 -0.22 9.65
N ALA A 216 9.01 -0.77 10.34
CA ALA A 216 7.70 -0.15 10.44
C ALA A 216 7.74 1.26 11.06
N LEU A 217 8.65 1.53 12.01
CA LEU A 217 8.86 2.88 12.55
C LEU A 217 9.42 3.85 11.50
N ILE A 218 10.30 3.38 10.61
CA ILE A 218 10.84 4.21 9.51
C ILE A 218 9.73 4.52 8.49
N VAL A 219 8.92 3.51 8.13
CA VAL A 219 7.76 3.70 7.23
C VAL A 219 6.76 4.70 7.83
N ASP A 220 6.43 4.56 9.12
CA ASP A 220 5.58 5.51 9.85
C ASP A 220 6.17 6.93 9.82
N LEU A 221 7.47 7.07 10.09
CA LEU A 221 8.17 8.35 10.02
C LEU A 221 8.04 9.01 8.64
N TYR A 222 8.23 8.25 7.55
CA TYR A 222 8.09 8.79 6.20
C TYR A 222 6.67 9.28 5.93
N ILE A 223 5.65 8.50 6.29
CA ILE A 223 4.25 8.91 6.11
C ILE A 223 3.94 10.18 6.92
N ARG A 224 4.42 10.27 8.18
CA ARG A 224 4.25 11.48 9.00
C ARG A 224 4.90 12.70 8.38
N THR A 225 6.13 12.57 7.87
CA THR A 225 6.82 13.66 7.22
C THR A 225 6.04 14.17 6.01
N ILE A 226 5.51 13.27 5.17
CA ILE A 226 4.64 13.67 4.05
C ILE A 226 3.36 14.37 4.56
N GLY A 227 2.71 13.84 5.61
CA GLY A 227 1.56 14.48 6.22
C GLY A 227 1.85 15.90 6.74
N VAL A 228 3.03 16.13 7.32
CA VAL A 228 3.48 17.47 7.72
C VAL A 228 3.61 18.40 6.52
N LEU A 229 4.17 17.95 5.39
CA LEU A 229 4.24 18.76 4.17
C LEU A 229 2.86 19.18 3.67
N PHE A 230 1.87 18.29 3.70
CA PHE A 230 0.49 18.63 3.34
C PHE A 230 -0.17 19.60 4.32
N SER A 231 0.14 19.50 5.62
CA SER A 231 -0.39 20.44 6.62
C SER A 231 0.14 21.87 6.45
N MET A 232 1.28 22.05 5.77
CA MET A 232 1.90 23.34 5.48
C MET A 232 1.67 23.79 4.03
N SER A 233 0.82 23.09 3.28
CA SER A 233 0.58 23.36 1.87
C SER A 233 -0.62 24.30 1.65
N ASP A 234 -0.68 24.92 0.47
CA ASP A 234 -1.83 25.73 0.03
C ASP A 234 -2.96 24.90 -0.60
N TYR A 235 -2.97 23.57 -0.40
CA TYR A 235 -4.09 22.73 -0.83
C TYR A 235 -5.35 23.03 0.02
N SER A 236 -6.54 22.83 -0.57
CA SER A 236 -7.82 23.10 0.11
C SER A 236 -8.07 22.22 1.35
N ALA A 237 -7.41 21.07 1.42
CA ALA A 237 -7.35 20.20 2.59
C ALA A 237 -6.01 19.43 2.59
N PRO A 238 -5.61 18.89 3.75
CA PRO A 238 -4.49 17.96 3.81
C PRO A 238 -4.89 16.64 3.13
N PHE A 239 -4.71 16.52 1.80
CA PHE A 239 -5.06 15.30 1.05
C PHE A 239 -4.34 14.03 1.56
N ILE A 240 -3.20 14.21 2.25
CA ILE A 240 -2.47 13.18 2.99
C ILE A 240 -2.23 13.70 4.40
N GLY A 241 -2.48 12.87 5.41
CA GLY A 241 -2.26 13.24 6.81
C GLY A 241 -2.94 12.30 7.79
N GLY A 242 -3.37 12.84 8.94
CA GLY A 242 -3.97 12.04 10.02
C GLY A 242 -2.99 11.05 10.66
N THR A 243 -3.51 10.11 11.42
CA THR A 243 -2.70 9.08 12.07
C THR A 243 -2.27 8.02 11.05
N PRO A 244 -0.96 7.81 10.81
CA PRO A 244 -0.49 6.72 9.96
C PRO A 244 -0.97 5.37 10.48
N GLN A 245 -1.26 4.48 9.55
CA GLN A 245 -1.71 3.12 9.83
C GLN A 245 -0.66 2.17 9.29
N VAL A 246 -0.23 1.22 10.11
CA VAL A 246 0.81 0.27 9.75
C VAL A 246 0.41 -1.13 10.20
N TYR A 247 0.48 -2.08 9.28
CA TYR A 247 0.26 -3.50 9.55
C TYR A 247 1.46 -4.31 9.04
N ALA A 248 2.17 -4.92 9.99
CA ALA A 248 3.37 -5.70 9.73
C ALA A 248 3.06 -7.20 9.75
N ILE A 249 3.52 -7.91 8.74
CA ILE A 249 3.36 -9.35 8.56
C ILE A 249 4.76 -9.98 8.60
N PRO A 250 5.14 -10.66 9.69
CA PRO A 250 6.45 -11.28 9.77
C PRO A 250 6.58 -12.40 8.74
N ARG A 251 7.80 -12.58 8.23
CA ARG A 251 8.12 -13.76 7.43
C ARG A 251 7.80 -15.03 8.23
N PRO A 252 7.01 -15.97 7.69
CA PRO A 252 6.78 -17.25 8.35
C PRO A 252 8.09 -17.98 8.58
N GLN A 253 8.24 -18.60 9.76
CA GLN A 253 9.37 -19.50 9.99
C GLN A 253 9.17 -20.80 9.19
N PRO A 254 10.26 -21.41 8.69
CA PRO A 254 10.22 -22.72 8.05
C PRO A 254 9.57 -23.80 8.91
#